data_AF-A0A382M342-F1
#
_entry.id   AF-A0A382M342-F1
#
_cell.length_a   1.000
_cell.length_b   1.000
_cell.length_c   1.000
_cell.angle_alpha   90.00
_cell.angle_beta   90.00
_cell.angle_gamma   90.00
#
_symmetry.space_group_name_H-M   'P 1'
#
loop_
_entity.id
_entity.type
_entity.pdbx_description
1 polymer ?
#
loop_
_entity_poly.entity_id
_entity_poly.type
_entity_poly.pdbx_seq_one_letter_code
_entity_poly.pdbx_strand_id
1 'polypeptide(L)'
;MCISKVNIFHAKANSINLPTRTYMNIRLKTVFKFISIILAGFTLAGCGDPVVELKEEVRKIKTYPFSDPNPIPMLVKDSRLYPYHSFDGYSHEGK
;
A
#
# COMPACT_ATOMS: atom_id res chain seq x y z
N MET A 1 -93.88 -30.64 -19.09
CA MET A 1 -94.11 -29.48 -18.19
C MET A 1 -93.40 -29.79 -16.88
N CYS A 2 -92.49 -29.00 -16.31
CA CYS A 2 -92.05 -27.62 -16.50
C CYS A 2 -90.55 -27.52 -16.13
N ILE A 3 -89.73 -26.93 -17.01
CA ILE A 3 -89.04 -25.62 -16.89
C ILE A 3 -87.88 -25.57 -15.89
N SER A 4 -86.68 -25.65 -16.49
CA SER A 4 -85.50 -24.76 -16.37
C SER A 4 -85.20 -24.04 -15.06
N LYS A 5 -83.96 -24.21 -14.56
CA LYS A 5 -83.16 -23.11 -14.01
C LYS A 5 -81.66 -23.43 -14.01
N VAL A 6 -80.92 -22.61 -14.76
CA VAL A 6 -79.45 -22.46 -14.74
C VAL A 6 -79.08 -21.57 -13.54
N ASN A 7 -77.99 -21.91 -12.83
CA ASN A 7 -77.27 -20.97 -11.95
C ASN A 7 -75.80 -21.46 -11.82
N ILE A 8 -74.88 -20.85 -12.56
CA ILE A 8 -73.94 -19.80 -12.12
C ILE A 8 -73.02 -20.30 -10.99
N PHE A 9 -71.84 -20.77 -11.42
CA PHE A 9 -70.69 -21.05 -10.58
C PHE A 9 -70.13 -19.74 -10.00
N HIS A 10 -70.22 -19.57 -8.70
CA HIS A 10 -69.42 -18.59 -7.97
C HIS A 10 -68.13 -19.26 -7.47
N ALA A 11 -67.02 -18.99 -8.17
CA ALA A 11 -65.68 -19.33 -7.68
C ALA A 11 -65.34 -18.39 -6.51
N LYS A 12 -65.25 -18.95 -5.29
CA LYS A 12 -64.76 -18.22 -4.12
C LYS A 12 -63.24 -18.14 -4.19
N ALA A 13 -62.71 -16.99 -4.57
CA ALA A 13 -61.30 -16.67 -4.40
C ALA A 13 -60.98 -16.60 -2.91
N ASN A 14 -60.22 -17.58 -2.41
CA ASN A 14 -59.71 -17.58 -1.04
C ASN A 14 -58.26 -17.08 -1.09
N SER A 15 -58.02 -15.90 -0.52
CA SER A 15 -56.70 -15.27 -0.44
C SER A 15 -55.80 -16.04 0.53
N ILE A 16 -54.79 -16.71 -0.01
CA ILE A 16 -53.74 -17.37 0.76
C ILE A 16 -52.76 -16.29 1.23
N ASN A 17 -52.84 -15.88 2.49
CA ASN A 17 -51.82 -15.02 3.11
C ASN A 17 -50.58 -15.87 3.46
N LEU A 18 -49.48 -15.72 2.71
CA LEU A 18 -48.18 -16.34 3.02
C LEU A 18 -47.39 -15.47 4.02
N PRO A 19 -46.67 -16.04 5.02
CA PRO A 19 -46.09 -15.29 6.12
C PRO A 19 -44.81 -14.54 5.68
N THR A 20 -44.92 -13.23 5.52
CA THR A 20 -43.83 -12.30 5.12
C THR A 20 -42.70 -12.15 6.15
N ARG A 21 -42.84 -12.70 7.36
CA ARG A 21 -41.90 -12.52 8.49
C ARG A 21 -40.66 -13.41 8.41
N THR A 22 -40.75 -14.61 7.84
CA THR A 22 -39.62 -15.55 7.69
C THR A 22 -38.73 -15.19 6.50
N TYR A 23 -39.31 -14.60 5.44
CA TYR A 23 -38.60 -14.20 4.23
C TYR A 23 -37.56 -13.10 4.48
N MET A 24 -37.85 -12.13 5.36
CA MET A 24 -36.92 -11.03 5.68
C MET A 24 -35.70 -11.49 6.50
N ASN A 25 -35.86 -12.46 7.40
CA ASN A 25 -34.78 -12.94 8.26
C ASN A 25 -33.75 -13.82 7.52
N ILE A 26 -34.19 -14.58 6.51
CA ILE A 26 -33.32 -15.40 5.67
C ILE A 26 -32.46 -14.52 4.75
N ARG A 27 -33.07 -13.46 4.17
CA ARG A 27 -32.37 -12.49 3.31
C ARG A 27 -31.32 -11.68 4.09
N LEU A 28 -31.64 -11.26 5.32
CA LEU A 28 -30.74 -10.48 6.17
C LEU A 28 -29.52 -11.30 6.65
N LYS A 29 -29.72 -12.53 7.12
CA LYS A 29 -28.63 -13.44 7.54
C LYS A 29 -27.69 -13.79 6.38
N THR A 30 -28.24 -13.91 5.17
CA THR A 30 -27.47 -14.20 3.96
C THR A 30 -26.57 -13.01 3.58
N VAL A 31 -27.10 -11.77 3.65
CA VAL A 31 -26.32 -10.55 3.41
C VAL A 31 -25.23 -10.36 4.46
N PHE A 32 -25.50 -10.62 5.74
CA PHE A 32 -24.48 -10.56 6.80
C PHE A 32 -23.32 -11.53 6.57
N LYS A 33 -23.59 -12.73 6.05
CA LYS A 33 -22.53 -13.69 5.67
C LYS A 33 -21.69 -13.18 4.51
N PHE A 34 -22.30 -12.62 3.46
CA PHE A 34 -21.56 -12.04 2.34
C PHE A 34 -20.68 -10.86 2.76
N ILE A 35 -21.19 -9.98 3.64
CA ILE A 35 -20.41 -8.87 4.20
C ILE A 35 -19.22 -9.38 5.01
N SER A 36 -19.39 -10.45 5.80
CA SER A 36 -18.29 -11.05 6.56
C SER A 36 -17.19 -11.66 5.68
N ILE A 37 -17.55 -12.23 4.53
CA ILE A 37 -16.61 -12.81 3.57
C ILE A 37 -15.83 -11.72 2.83
N ILE A 38 -16.50 -10.62 2.45
CA ILE A 38 -15.85 -9.46 1.82
C ILE A 38 -14.89 -8.78 2.80
N LEU A 39 -15.27 -8.66 4.08
CA LEU A 39 -14.43 -8.07 5.12
C LEU A 39 -13.21 -8.93 5.46
N ALA A 40 -13.36 -10.26 5.50
CA ALA A 40 -12.25 -11.19 5.69
C ALA A 40 -11.29 -11.22 4.48
N GLY A 41 -11.81 -11.00 3.26
CA GLY A 41 -11.00 -10.85 2.05
C GLY A 41 -10.12 -9.59 2.07
N PHE A 42 -10.62 -8.50 2.66
CA PHE A 42 -9.88 -7.23 2.76
C PHE A 42 -8.72 -7.30 3.78
N THR A 43 -8.84 -8.12 4.82
CA THR A 43 -7.80 -8.27 5.85
C THR A 43 -6.58 -9.09 5.42
N LEU A 44 -6.61 -9.75 4.26
CA LEU A 44 -5.49 -10.55 3.74
C LEU A 44 -4.57 -9.78 2.77
N ALA A 45 -4.86 -8.50 2.51
CA ALA A 45 -3.99 -7.63 1.72
C ALA A 45 -2.81 -7.09 2.55
N GLY A 46 -1.89 -8.00 2.90
CA GLY A 46 -0.44 -7.80 3.03
C GLY A 46 0.12 -6.67 3.90
N CYS A 47 0.80 -7.05 4.99
CA CYS A 47 1.93 -6.29 5.54
C CYS A 47 3.20 -6.74 4.80
N GLY A 48 3.79 -5.85 3.99
CA GLY A 48 5.08 -6.10 3.33
C GLY A 48 6.14 -5.18 3.93
N ASP A 49 7.36 -5.71 4.10
CA ASP A 49 8.49 -4.87 4.50
C ASP A 49 8.73 -3.78 3.45
N PRO A 50 9.08 -2.54 3.87
CA PRO A 50 9.36 -1.48 2.92
C PRO A 50 10.56 -1.89 2.05
N VAL A 51 10.38 -1.80 0.73
CA VAL A 51 11.46 -2.04 -0.23
C VAL A 51 12.47 -0.89 -0.11
N VAL A 52 13.71 -1.21 0.28
CA VAL A 52 14.83 -0.26 0.31
C VAL A 52 15.60 -0.36 -1.01
N GLU A 53 15.75 0.77 -1.70
CA GLU A 53 16.50 0.84 -2.95
C GLU A 53 17.89 1.44 -2.71
N LEU A 54 18.95 0.68 -3.02
CA LEU A 54 20.34 1.13 -2.99
C LEU A 54 20.81 1.42 -4.42
N LYS A 55 21.31 2.64 -4.67
CA LYS A 55 21.83 3.07 -5.96
C LYS A 55 23.24 3.63 -5.81
N GLU A 56 24.13 3.23 -6.70
CA GLU A 56 25.45 3.82 -6.87
C GLU A 56 25.46 4.69 -8.12
N GLU A 57 26.04 5.89 -8.03
CA GLU A 57 26.18 6.81 -9.16
C GLU A 57 27.60 7.36 -9.26
N VAL A 58 28.08 7.52 -10.50
CA VAL A 58 29.34 8.23 -10.77
C VAL A 58 29.00 9.68 -11.11
N ARG A 59 29.43 10.60 -10.25
CA ARG A 59 29.24 12.05 -10.44
C ARG A 59 30.57 12.76 -10.51
N LYS A 60 30.67 13.78 -11.37
CA LYS A 60 31.81 14.71 -11.39
C LYS A 60 31.54 15.84 -10.41
N ILE A 61 32.47 16.08 -9.50
CA ILE A 61 32.40 17.16 -8.52
C ILE A 61 33.53 18.13 -8.85
N LYS A 62 33.21 19.43 -8.94
CA LYS A 62 34.22 20.48 -9.07
C LYS A 62 35.07 20.48 -7.79
N THR A 63 36.37 20.29 -7.93
CA THR A 63 37.29 20.23 -6.78
C THR A 63 38.35 21.32 -6.90
N TYR A 64 38.95 21.70 -5.78
CA TYR A 64 40.01 22.70 -5.76
C TYR A 64 41.36 22.00 -5.85
N PRO A 65 42.16 22.25 -6.90
CA PRO A 65 43.52 21.72 -6.98
C PRO A 65 44.34 22.12 -5.74
N PHE A 66 45.09 21.16 -5.21
CA PHE A 66 46.03 21.37 -4.10
C PHE A 66 47.42 21.76 -4.62
N SER A 67 48.20 22.46 -3.78
CA SER A 67 49.59 22.85 -4.06
C SER A 67 50.55 21.65 -3.98
N ASP A 68 51.84 21.87 -4.16
CA ASP A 68 52.84 20.85 -3.84
C ASP A 68 52.77 20.44 -2.35
N PRO A 69 53.02 19.16 -2.02
CA PRO A 69 53.03 18.69 -0.65
C PRO A 69 54.17 19.34 0.13
N ASN A 70 53.93 19.64 1.40
CA ASN A 70 54.97 20.15 2.28
C ASN A 70 56.11 19.12 2.36
N PRO A 71 57.37 19.53 2.08
CA PRO A 71 58.51 18.61 2.03
C PRO A 71 58.91 18.08 3.42
N ILE A 72 58.48 18.72 4.50
CA ILE A 72 58.71 18.25 5.86
C ILE A 72 57.64 17.20 6.19
N PRO A 73 58.03 15.94 6.51
CA PRO A 73 57.06 14.90 6.84
C PRO A 73 56.20 15.26 8.03
N MET A 74 54.92 14.87 7.98
CA MET A 74 54.00 15.07 9.09
C MET A 74 54.46 14.37 10.38
N LEU A 75 55.32 13.35 10.28
CA LEU A 75 55.95 12.68 11.42
C LEU A 75 56.60 13.65 12.42
N VAL A 76 57.17 14.75 11.94
CA VAL A 76 57.84 15.77 12.79
C VAL A 76 56.83 16.65 13.51
N LYS A 77 55.61 16.79 12.98
CA LYS A 77 54.53 17.64 13.54
C LYS A 77 53.55 16.82 14.38
N ASP A 78 53.03 15.71 13.84
CA ASP A 78 52.13 14.76 14.50
C ASP A 78 52.34 13.35 13.91
N SER A 79 52.86 12.43 14.73
CA SER A 79 53.16 11.06 14.33
C SER A 79 51.93 10.24 13.95
N ARG A 80 50.74 10.60 14.44
CA ARG A 80 49.48 9.90 14.14
C ARG A 80 49.01 10.14 12.70
N LEU A 81 49.48 11.22 12.09
CA LEU A 81 49.11 11.61 10.74
C LEU A 81 50.15 11.17 9.70
N TYR A 82 51.31 10.65 10.11
CA TYR A 82 52.22 9.99 9.18
C TYR A 82 51.55 8.72 8.62
N PRO A 83 51.58 8.45 7.29
CA PRO A 83 52.44 9.03 6.26
C PRO A 83 51.81 10.13 5.39
N TYR A 84 50.73 10.79 5.84
CA TYR A 84 50.08 11.84 5.06
C TYR A 84 50.90 13.13 4.99
N HIS A 85 50.75 13.86 3.88
CA HIS A 85 51.35 15.18 3.68
C HIS A 85 50.37 16.30 4.04
N SER A 86 50.89 17.41 4.56
CA SER A 86 50.14 18.67 4.58
C SER A 86 50.28 19.37 3.23
N PHE A 87 49.21 20.04 2.82
CA PHE A 87 49.21 20.99 1.72
C PHE A 87 48.92 22.37 2.31
N ASP A 88 49.76 23.34 1.96
CA ASP A 88 49.68 24.68 2.56
C ASP A 88 48.76 25.63 1.77
N GLY A 89 48.23 25.19 0.61
CA GLY A 89 47.29 25.99 -0.18
C GLY A 89 46.41 25.19 -1.13
N TYR A 90 45.24 25.76 -1.42
CA TYR A 90 44.29 25.29 -2.43
C TYR A 90 43.97 26.44 -3.39
N SER A 91 43.71 26.11 -4.66
CA SER A 91 43.25 27.09 -5.64
C SER A 91 41.91 27.71 -5.22
N HIS A 92 41.68 28.98 -5.55
CA HIS A 92 40.37 29.64 -5.39
C HIS A 92 39.39 29.26 -6.52
N GLU A 93 39.94 28.76 -7.63
CA GLU A 93 39.17 28.28 -8.77
C GLU A 93 39.21 26.75 -8.80
N GLY A 94 38.04 26.12 -8.72
CA GLY A 94 37.92 24.68 -8.87
C GLY A 94 37.98 24.23 -10.33
N LYS A 95 38.39 22.98 -10.55
CA LYS A 95 38.45 22.30 -11.85
C LYS A 95 37.61 21.03 -11.83
#